data_AF-A0A3Q9F6R0-F1
#
_entry.id   AF-A0A3Q9F6R0-F1
#
_cell.length_a   1.000
_cell.length_b   1.000
_cell.length_c   1.000
_cell.angle_alpha   90.00
_cell.angle_beta   90.00
_cell.angle_gamma   90.00
#
_symmetry.space_group_name_H-M   'P 1'
#
loop_
_entity.id
_entity.type
_entity.pdbx_description
1 polymer ?
#
loop_
_entity_poly.entity_id
_entity_poly.type
_entity_poly.pdbx_seq_one_letter_code
_entity_poly.pdbx_strand_id
1 'polypeptide(L)'
;MSVIRAIGIEGFSGLSAALDRLDPDFRRLLIEGAYADIIARPNLSLKNRELVTVAVLTTMGNAESALRYHAGGMLNTGWTPEALLETVLQTLDYAGVPVAMAGLLHVAALLRERGVGVDHVADLVDGYDSAFAYLLQRRQRPFDALTPKERGLATLTIVIALENRHDAVRRHLNACLDLGWTRSELTEVLIQLTGYIGWPLVLPVSRIALAVFDTADGCPGSAQANAVTAPEAPERGIDAPRTYADMSHPLSRCLDALQASMSQPASIECTKAQHLTAIACLTCLARNADVDALVAHMRGALSLGASQREITDAIVGALPHAGVLAAQWALDSANRWFASPEARAASQQESAAA
;
A
#
# COMPACT_ATOMS: atom_id res chain seq x y z
N MET A 1 28.13 17.72 6.30
CA MET A 1 26.91 18.49 5.94
C MET A 1 25.75 17.77 6.61
N SER A 2 24.84 18.45 7.33
CA SER A 2 23.71 17.74 7.99
C SER A 2 22.79 17.12 6.94
N VAL A 3 22.20 15.96 7.23
CA VAL A 3 21.30 15.26 6.29
C VAL A 3 20.10 16.12 5.89
N ILE A 4 19.55 16.91 6.82
CA ILE A 4 18.46 17.86 6.57
C ILE A 4 18.87 18.86 5.49
N ARG A 5 20.12 19.38 5.52
CA ARG A 5 20.59 20.31 4.51
C ARG A 5 20.79 19.64 3.15
N ALA A 6 21.19 18.37 3.12
CA ALA A 6 21.36 17.60 1.90
C ALA A 6 20.01 17.26 1.23
N ILE A 7 18.98 16.97 2.03
CA ILE A 7 17.61 16.76 1.55
C ILE A 7 16.98 18.10 1.11
N GLY A 8 17.11 19.13 1.93
CA GLY A 8 16.56 20.45 1.67
C GLY A 8 16.09 21.12 2.97
N ILE A 9 16.32 22.42 3.09
CA ILE A 9 15.89 23.19 4.28
C ILE A 9 14.46 23.70 4.09
N GLU A 10 14.10 24.03 2.86
CA GLU A 10 12.74 24.42 2.48
C GLU A 10 11.77 23.26 2.72
N GLY A 11 10.66 23.52 3.40
CA GLY A 11 9.70 22.50 3.87
C GLY A 11 9.99 21.99 5.29
N PHE A 12 11.25 21.75 5.64
CA PHE A 12 11.62 21.30 6.99
C PHE A 12 11.51 22.41 8.04
N SER A 13 11.82 23.66 7.68
CA SER A 13 11.77 24.80 8.60
C SER A 13 10.37 25.04 9.17
N GLY A 14 9.33 24.98 8.32
CA GLY A 14 7.94 25.12 8.73
C GLY A 14 7.47 23.99 9.65
N LEU A 15 7.81 22.74 9.31
CA LEU A 15 7.52 21.57 10.16
C LEU A 15 8.20 21.68 11.53
N SER A 16 9.49 22.02 11.55
CA SER A 16 10.28 22.16 12.77
C SER A 16 9.69 23.21 13.72
N ALA A 17 9.30 24.39 13.19
CA ALA A 17 8.68 25.45 13.97
C ALA A 17 7.27 25.06 14.49
N ALA A 18 6.49 24.34 13.67
CA ALA A 18 5.18 23.85 14.10
C ALA A 18 5.29 22.82 15.23
N LEU A 19 6.26 21.89 15.15
CA LEU A 19 6.51 20.91 16.18
C LEU A 19 7.05 21.54 17.46
N ASP A 20 7.95 22.52 17.38
CA ASP A 20 8.44 23.26 18.57
C ASP A 20 7.30 23.94 19.34
N ARG A 21 6.35 24.53 18.61
CA ARG A 21 5.16 25.16 19.21
C ARG A 21 4.19 24.15 19.84
N LEU A 22 4.13 22.94 19.30
CA LEU A 22 3.27 21.87 19.83
C LEU A 22 3.90 21.25 21.08
N ASP A 23 5.14 20.78 20.95
CA ASP A 23 5.97 20.26 22.03
C ASP A 23 7.45 20.23 21.57
N PRO A 24 8.36 20.94 22.26
CA PRO A 24 9.78 20.91 21.95
C PRO A 24 10.39 19.50 21.93
N ASP A 25 9.89 18.57 22.75
CA ASP A 25 10.34 17.17 22.74
C ASP A 25 9.90 16.45 21.47
N PHE A 26 8.75 16.80 20.90
CA PHE A 26 8.31 16.22 19.63
C PHE A 26 9.24 16.65 18.48
N ARG A 27 9.61 17.93 18.41
CA ARG A 27 10.65 18.40 17.48
C ARG A 27 11.96 17.65 17.70
N ARG A 28 12.39 17.53 18.96
CA ARG A 28 13.65 16.86 19.31
C ARG A 28 13.65 15.41 18.85
N LEU A 29 12.58 14.65 19.11
CA LEU A 29 12.44 13.26 18.69
C LEU A 29 12.49 13.11 17.17
N LEU A 30 11.86 14.01 16.42
CA LEU A 30 11.97 13.99 14.95
C LEU A 30 13.42 14.26 14.51
N ILE A 31 14.06 15.30 15.03
CA ILE A 31 15.41 15.69 14.61
C ILE A 31 16.44 14.63 15.01
N GLU A 32 16.47 14.25 16.29
CA GLU A 32 17.46 13.33 16.84
C GLU A 32 17.20 11.89 16.37
N GLY A 33 15.95 11.42 16.47
CA GLY A 33 15.61 10.03 16.17
C GLY A 33 15.47 9.74 14.67
N ALA A 34 14.82 10.62 13.90
CA ALA A 34 14.63 10.36 12.48
C ALA A 34 15.85 10.83 11.67
N TYR A 35 16.22 12.12 11.77
CA TYR A 35 17.24 12.68 10.90
C TYR A 35 18.68 12.41 11.39
N ALA A 36 18.97 12.61 12.67
CA ALA A 36 20.34 12.46 13.20
C ALA A 36 20.74 11.01 13.48
N ASP A 37 19.77 10.12 13.67
CA ASP A 37 19.99 8.67 13.77
C ASP A 37 19.59 7.98 12.46
N ILE A 38 18.33 7.55 12.29
CA ILE A 38 17.90 6.64 11.21
C ILE A 38 18.41 7.06 9.81
N ILE A 39 18.17 8.31 9.40
CA ILE A 39 18.52 8.80 8.06
C ILE A 39 20.04 9.01 7.91
N ALA A 40 20.76 9.31 8.99
CA ALA A 40 22.20 9.55 8.97
C ALA A 40 23.04 8.27 8.97
N ARG A 41 22.43 7.10 9.21
CA ARG A 41 23.14 5.80 9.24
C ARG A 41 23.82 5.50 7.89
N PRO A 42 25.10 5.08 7.89
CA PRO A 42 25.94 5.06 6.69
C PRO A 42 25.73 3.84 5.77
N ASN A 43 25.06 2.79 6.26
CA ASN A 43 24.93 1.52 5.56
C ASN A 43 23.98 1.58 4.34
N LEU A 44 23.19 2.64 4.21
CA LEU A 44 22.40 2.94 3.02
C LEU A 44 22.61 4.40 2.68
N SER A 45 23.00 4.66 1.43
CA SER A 45 23.28 6.02 0.96
C SER A 45 22.05 6.92 1.10
N LEU A 46 22.27 8.21 1.37
CA LEU A 46 21.17 9.17 1.45
C LEU A 46 20.36 9.23 0.15
N LYS A 47 21.04 9.07 -1.00
CA LYS A 47 20.40 8.95 -2.32
C LYS A 47 19.39 7.80 -2.35
N ASN A 48 19.76 6.60 -1.89
CA ASN A 48 18.85 5.46 -1.86
C ASN A 48 17.78 5.58 -0.76
N ARG A 49 18.06 6.28 0.35
CA ARG A 49 17.04 6.58 1.37
C ARG A 49 15.93 7.46 0.81
N GLU A 50 16.25 8.47 -0.01
CA GLU A 50 15.22 9.29 -0.63
C GLU A 50 14.38 8.51 -1.65
N LEU A 51 14.99 7.56 -2.39
CA LEU A 51 14.25 6.63 -3.26
C LEU A 51 13.23 5.79 -2.46
N VAL A 52 13.67 5.17 -1.36
CA VAL A 52 12.81 4.40 -0.45
C VAL A 52 11.71 5.30 0.13
N THR A 53 12.05 6.48 0.61
CA THR A 53 11.11 7.42 1.22
C THR A 53 10.03 7.89 0.23
N VAL A 54 10.39 8.25 -0.99
CA VAL A 54 9.41 8.64 -2.02
C VAL A 54 8.50 7.47 -2.36
N ALA A 55 9.05 6.25 -2.50
CA ALA A 55 8.27 5.05 -2.78
C ALA A 55 7.21 4.77 -1.69
N VAL A 56 7.59 4.80 -0.41
CA VAL A 56 6.65 4.57 0.70
C VAL A 56 5.61 5.69 0.83
N LEU A 57 6.03 6.96 0.75
CA LEU A 57 5.12 8.10 0.90
C LEU A 57 4.10 8.16 -0.24
N THR A 58 4.53 7.84 -1.46
CA THR A 58 3.61 7.70 -2.61
C THR A 58 2.60 6.60 -2.36
N THR A 59 3.08 5.43 -1.90
CA THR A 59 2.23 4.25 -1.65
C THR A 59 1.19 4.47 -0.55
N MET A 60 1.54 5.23 0.49
CA MET A 60 0.61 5.57 1.57
C MET A 60 -0.43 6.60 1.13
N GLY A 61 -0.06 7.54 0.25
CA GLY A 61 -0.99 8.50 -0.37
C GLY A 61 -1.64 9.50 0.59
N ASN A 62 -1.15 9.62 1.84
CA ASN A 62 -1.79 10.41 2.91
C ASN A 62 -0.86 11.49 3.52
N ALA A 63 0.32 11.69 2.95
CA ALA A 63 1.36 12.57 3.50
C ALA A 63 1.99 13.47 2.41
N GLU A 64 1.16 14.27 1.72
CA GLU A 64 1.57 15.11 0.59
C GLU A 64 2.77 16.01 0.90
N SER A 65 2.76 16.71 2.03
CA SER A 65 3.84 17.65 2.39
C SER A 65 5.18 16.93 2.55
N ALA A 66 5.18 15.75 3.15
CA ALA A 66 6.35 14.90 3.27
C ALA A 66 6.79 14.35 1.91
N LEU A 67 5.84 13.89 1.07
CA LEU A 67 6.14 13.41 -0.28
C LEU A 67 6.84 14.49 -1.10
N ARG A 68 6.31 15.72 -1.08
CA ARG A 68 6.91 16.86 -1.81
C ARG A 68 8.29 17.23 -1.25
N TYR A 69 8.46 17.21 0.06
CA TYR A 69 9.75 17.45 0.71
C TYR A 69 10.82 16.44 0.25
N HIS A 70 10.52 15.14 0.33
CA HIS A 70 11.45 14.08 -0.04
C HIS A 70 11.60 13.88 -1.55
N ALA A 71 10.60 14.22 -2.36
CA ALA A 71 10.78 14.30 -3.82
C ALA A 71 11.80 15.39 -4.19
N GLY A 72 11.77 16.53 -3.49
CA GLY A 72 12.81 17.55 -3.58
C GLY A 72 14.18 17.06 -3.11
N GLY A 73 14.20 16.26 -2.03
CA GLY A 73 15.39 15.59 -1.51
C GLY A 73 15.99 14.57 -2.46
N MET A 74 15.16 13.81 -3.16
CA MET A 74 15.57 12.85 -4.18
C MET A 74 16.34 13.57 -5.30
N LEU A 75 15.85 14.71 -5.78
CA LEU A 75 16.59 15.55 -6.74
C LEU A 75 17.89 16.10 -6.15
N ASN A 76 17.84 16.63 -4.92
CA ASN A 76 19.01 17.23 -4.26
C ASN A 76 20.13 16.22 -3.95
N THR A 77 19.79 14.94 -3.84
CA THR A 77 20.73 13.84 -3.62
C THR A 77 21.24 13.19 -4.92
N GLY A 78 20.90 13.77 -6.08
CA GLY A 78 21.46 13.42 -7.38
C GLY A 78 20.68 12.38 -8.17
N TRP A 79 19.37 12.23 -7.92
CA TRP A 79 18.48 11.54 -8.86
C TRP A 79 18.00 12.47 -9.96
N THR A 80 17.72 11.88 -11.12
CA THR A 80 17.08 12.61 -12.21
C THR A 80 15.58 12.77 -11.97
N PRO A 81 14.94 13.78 -12.55
CA PRO A 81 13.49 13.92 -12.55
C PRO A 81 12.77 12.69 -13.11
N GLU A 82 13.34 12.05 -14.14
CA GLU A 82 12.80 10.84 -14.75
C GLU A 82 12.81 9.66 -13.76
N ALA A 83 13.87 9.52 -12.96
CA ALA A 83 13.96 8.49 -11.93
C ALA A 83 12.96 8.73 -10.79
N LEU A 84 12.72 10.00 -10.43
CA LEU A 84 11.67 10.38 -9.48
C LEU A 84 10.27 10.01 -10.02
N LEU A 85 9.97 10.35 -11.27
CA LEU A 85 8.70 9.96 -11.91
C LEU A 85 8.55 8.44 -12.02
N GLU A 86 9.61 7.73 -12.41
CA GLU A 86 9.62 6.27 -12.48
C GLU A 86 9.31 5.64 -11.11
N THR A 87 9.88 6.18 -10.04
CA THR A 87 9.65 5.71 -8.66
C THR A 87 8.18 5.82 -8.28
N VAL A 88 7.53 6.95 -8.59
CA VAL A 88 6.09 7.13 -8.38
C VAL A 88 5.31 6.14 -9.26
N LEU A 89 5.70 5.97 -10.51
CA LEU A 89 5.02 5.08 -11.46
C LEU A 89 5.14 3.61 -11.11
N GLN A 90 6.16 3.19 -10.36
CA GLN A 90 6.17 1.83 -9.81
C GLN A 90 4.92 1.54 -8.96
N THR A 91 4.32 2.55 -8.32
CA THR A 91 3.09 2.33 -7.55
C THR A 91 1.87 2.01 -8.41
N LEU A 92 1.90 2.27 -9.73
CA LEU A 92 0.82 1.97 -10.66
C LEU A 92 0.47 0.48 -10.64
N ASP A 93 1.49 -0.36 -10.76
CA ASP A 93 1.30 -1.81 -10.85
C ASP A 93 0.95 -2.42 -9.51
N TYR A 94 1.49 -1.90 -8.40
CA TYR A 94 1.35 -2.51 -7.07
C TYR A 94 0.21 -1.93 -6.23
N ALA A 95 0.00 -0.62 -6.29
CA ALA A 95 -0.96 0.12 -5.48
C ALA A 95 -2.15 0.66 -6.30
N GLY A 96 -2.11 0.52 -7.63
CA GLY A 96 -3.19 0.91 -8.53
C GLY A 96 -3.08 2.35 -9.06
N VAL A 97 -3.91 2.63 -10.06
CA VAL A 97 -3.99 3.93 -10.76
C VAL A 97 -4.25 5.11 -9.80
N PRO A 98 -5.18 5.06 -8.84
CA PRO A 98 -5.47 6.22 -8.01
C PRO A 98 -4.27 6.69 -7.19
N VAL A 99 -3.48 5.76 -6.65
CA VAL A 99 -2.27 6.04 -5.85
C VAL A 99 -1.18 6.66 -6.72
N ALA A 100 -0.90 6.05 -7.88
CA ALA A 100 0.09 6.56 -8.82
C ALA A 100 -0.26 7.95 -9.35
N MET A 101 -1.54 8.18 -9.66
CA MET A 101 -2.06 9.46 -10.13
C MET A 101 -1.87 10.58 -9.11
N ALA A 102 -2.28 10.35 -7.86
CA ALA A 102 -2.12 11.33 -6.79
C ALA A 102 -0.63 11.70 -6.61
N GLY A 103 0.25 10.69 -6.55
CA GLY A 103 1.68 10.91 -6.47
C GLY A 103 2.25 11.71 -7.64
N LEU A 104 1.84 11.37 -8.88
CA LEU A 104 2.28 12.05 -10.09
C LEU A 104 1.88 13.53 -10.08
N LEU A 105 0.66 13.85 -9.68
CA LEU A 105 0.19 15.24 -9.61
C LEU A 105 1.05 16.07 -8.63
N HIS A 106 1.36 15.53 -7.45
CA HIS A 106 2.21 16.22 -6.48
C HIS A 106 3.64 16.41 -6.97
N VAL A 107 4.23 15.38 -7.61
CA VAL A 107 5.58 15.45 -8.17
C VAL A 107 5.64 16.39 -9.37
N ALA A 108 4.65 16.34 -10.28
CA ALA A 108 4.55 17.24 -11.43
C ALA A 108 4.46 18.72 -10.98
N ALA A 109 3.63 19.00 -9.96
CA ALA A 109 3.54 20.33 -9.37
C ALA A 109 4.90 20.79 -8.80
N LEU A 110 5.60 19.94 -8.06
CA LEU A 110 6.93 20.24 -7.52
C LEU A 110 7.96 20.50 -8.64
N LEU A 111 8.00 19.67 -9.69
CA LEU A 111 8.93 19.84 -10.80
C LEU A 111 8.70 21.17 -11.53
N ARG A 112 7.42 21.52 -11.76
CA ARG A 112 7.02 22.81 -12.33
C ARG A 112 7.46 23.98 -11.46
N GLU A 113 7.23 23.92 -10.15
CA GLU A 113 7.65 24.97 -9.21
C GLU A 113 9.18 25.15 -9.19
N ARG A 114 9.94 24.07 -9.38
CA ARG A 114 11.40 24.12 -9.49
C ARG A 114 11.92 24.48 -10.88
N GLY A 115 11.05 24.73 -11.85
CA GLY A 115 11.43 25.02 -13.24
C GLY A 115 12.15 23.85 -13.92
N VAL A 116 11.93 22.62 -13.44
CA VAL A 116 12.54 21.40 -13.98
C VAL A 116 11.65 20.87 -15.09
N GLY A 117 12.09 21.05 -16.33
CA GLY A 117 11.41 20.51 -17.51
C GLY A 117 11.66 19.01 -17.64
N VAL A 118 10.58 18.24 -17.72
CA VAL A 118 10.60 16.84 -18.14
C VAL A 118 9.54 16.69 -19.22
N ASP A 119 9.88 16.00 -20.31
CA ASP A 119 8.96 15.77 -21.42
C ASP A 119 7.62 15.22 -20.90
N HIS A 120 6.52 15.83 -21.35
CA HIS A 120 5.13 15.45 -21.03
C HIS A 120 4.66 15.67 -19.59
N VAL A 121 5.45 16.30 -18.70
CA VAL A 121 4.94 16.71 -17.37
C VAL A 121 3.90 17.82 -17.47
N ALA A 122 3.98 18.66 -18.50
CA ALA A 122 2.95 19.67 -18.77
C ALA A 122 1.56 19.04 -18.95
N ASP A 123 1.48 17.87 -19.61
CA ASP A 123 0.24 17.15 -19.85
C ASP A 123 -0.37 16.58 -18.55
N LEU A 124 0.42 16.38 -17.49
CA LEU A 124 -0.05 15.86 -16.20
C LEU A 124 -0.82 16.89 -15.37
N VAL A 125 -0.62 18.19 -15.64
CA VAL A 125 -1.10 19.26 -14.74
C VAL A 125 -2.47 19.82 -15.15
N ASP A 126 -2.94 19.49 -16.35
CA ASP A 126 -4.17 20.04 -16.92
C ASP A 126 -5.45 19.29 -16.50
N GLY A 127 -5.36 18.19 -15.74
CA GLY A 127 -6.51 17.52 -15.13
C GLY A 127 -6.37 16.01 -14.96
N TYR A 128 -7.40 15.39 -14.36
CA TYR A 128 -7.43 13.95 -14.11
C TYR A 128 -7.40 13.14 -15.42
N ASP A 129 -8.12 13.59 -16.46
CA ASP A 129 -8.21 12.90 -17.75
C ASP A 129 -6.87 12.87 -18.50
N SER A 130 -6.12 13.96 -18.46
CA SER A 130 -4.82 14.08 -19.13
C SER A 130 -3.75 13.25 -18.42
N ALA A 131 -3.76 13.22 -17.09
CA ALA A 131 -2.88 12.36 -16.32
C ALA A 131 -3.23 10.86 -16.48
N PHE A 132 -4.51 10.52 -16.64
CA PHE A 132 -4.93 9.14 -16.95
C PHE A 132 -4.50 8.72 -18.37
N ALA A 133 -4.67 9.59 -19.36
CA ALA A 133 -4.17 9.35 -20.72
C ALA A 133 -2.64 9.19 -20.76
N TYR A 134 -1.91 10.01 -19.98
CA TYR A 134 -0.47 9.87 -19.80
C TYR A 134 -0.11 8.49 -19.25
N LEU A 135 -0.78 8.01 -18.19
CA LEU A 135 -0.53 6.68 -17.64
C LEU A 135 -0.73 5.57 -18.68
N LEU A 136 -1.82 5.64 -19.46
CA LEU A 136 -2.12 4.65 -20.50
C LEU A 136 -1.06 4.65 -21.61
N GLN A 137 -0.64 5.82 -22.08
CA GLN A 137 0.42 5.95 -23.07
C GLN A 137 1.78 5.52 -22.50
N ARG A 138 2.07 5.88 -21.25
CA ARG A 138 3.32 5.52 -20.57
C ARG A 138 3.45 4.04 -20.33
N ARG A 139 2.36 3.30 -20.06
CA ARG A 139 2.38 1.83 -19.95
C ARG A 139 2.94 1.14 -21.21
N GLN A 140 2.89 1.81 -22.36
CA GLN A 140 3.39 1.28 -23.64
C GLN A 140 4.87 1.60 -23.90
N ARG A 141 5.55 2.40 -23.05
CA ARG A 141 6.97 2.74 -23.17
C ARG A 141 7.74 2.18 -21.95
N PRO A 142 8.88 1.50 -22.13
CA PRO A 142 9.70 1.07 -21.00
C PRO A 142 10.27 2.31 -20.30
N PHE A 143 10.14 2.36 -18.98
CA PHE A 143 10.93 3.24 -18.14
C PHE A 143 12.33 2.64 -17.97
N ASP A 144 13.37 3.44 -18.15
CA ASP A 144 14.78 3.05 -18.07
C ASP A 144 15.64 4.04 -17.26
N ALA A 145 14.99 4.91 -16.46
CA ALA A 145 15.67 5.90 -15.63
C ALA A 145 16.21 5.30 -14.32
N LEU A 146 15.51 4.30 -13.76
CA LEU A 146 16.04 3.45 -12.69
C LEU A 146 16.72 2.21 -13.28
N THR A 147 17.88 1.87 -12.75
CA THR A 147 18.49 0.56 -13.00
C THR A 147 17.61 -0.56 -12.42
N PRO A 148 17.76 -1.82 -12.87
CA PRO A 148 17.05 -2.95 -12.28
C PRO A 148 17.23 -3.06 -10.76
N LYS A 149 18.44 -2.77 -10.26
CA LYS A 149 18.78 -2.78 -8.83
C LYS A 149 17.96 -1.73 -8.07
N GLU A 150 17.90 -0.50 -8.56
CA GLU A 150 17.17 0.61 -7.92
C GLU A 150 15.65 0.40 -8.00
N ARG A 151 15.13 -0.04 -9.15
CA ARG A 151 13.72 -0.40 -9.31
C ARG A 151 13.29 -1.54 -8.38
N GLY A 152 14.18 -2.52 -8.17
CA GLY A 152 13.98 -3.60 -7.20
C GLY A 152 13.80 -3.06 -5.78
N LEU A 153 14.62 -2.08 -5.37
CA LEU A 153 14.54 -1.44 -4.05
C LEU A 153 13.24 -0.66 -3.86
N ALA A 154 12.84 0.13 -4.87
CA ALA A 154 11.59 0.87 -4.85
C ALA A 154 10.38 -0.09 -4.78
N THR A 155 10.39 -1.13 -5.61
CA THR A 155 9.36 -2.17 -5.60
C THR A 155 9.25 -2.85 -4.24
N LEU A 156 10.37 -3.30 -3.65
CA LEU A 156 10.37 -3.92 -2.32
C LEU A 156 9.72 -2.99 -1.29
N THR A 157 10.06 -1.70 -1.35
CA THR A 157 9.50 -0.69 -0.44
C THR A 157 7.98 -0.56 -0.58
N ILE A 158 7.48 -0.47 -1.81
CA ILE A 158 6.05 -0.39 -2.10
C ILE A 158 5.34 -1.64 -1.58
N VAL A 159 5.90 -2.83 -1.83
CA VAL A 159 5.32 -4.11 -1.38
C VAL A 159 5.26 -4.19 0.14
N ILE A 160 6.29 -3.72 0.86
CA ILE A 160 6.27 -3.65 2.32
C ILE A 160 5.19 -2.67 2.80
N ALA A 161 5.10 -1.48 2.19
CA ALA A 161 4.12 -0.47 2.57
C ALA A 161 2.64 -0.86 2.29
N LEU A 162 2.43 -1.82 1.40
CA LEU A 162 1.11 -2.34 1.02
C LEU A 162 0.58 -3.48 1.91
N GLU A 163 1.22 -3.78 3.04
CA GLU A 163 0.87 -4.86 4.00
C GLU A 163 -0.40 -5.70 3.73
N ASN A 164 -0.19 -6.97 3.36
CA ASN A 164 -0.94 -8.17 3.80
C ASN A 164 -0.28 -9.48 3.26
N ARG A 165 1.01 -9.48 2.87
CA ARG A 165 1.59 -10.60 2.07
C ARG A 165 3.02 -10.94 2.38
N HIS A 166 3.17 -11.96 3.22
CA HIS A 166 4.49 -12.48 3.57
C HIS A 166 5.24 -13.04 2.35
N ASP A 167 4.53 -13.59 1.36
CA ASP A 167 5.15 -14.21 0.19
C ASP A 167 5.65 -13.20 -0.84
N ALA A 168 4.92 -12.10 -1.07
CA ALA A 168 5.35 -11.06 -1.99
C ALA A 168 6.63 -10.39 -1.45
N VAL A 169 6.64 -10.03 -0.16
CA VAL A 169 7.82 -9.50 0.52
C VAL A 169 9.01 -10.45 0.39
N ARG A 170 8.81 -11.76 0.66
CA ARG A 170 9.84 -12.77 0.50
C ARG A 170 10.42 -12.80 -0.92
N ARG A 171 9.57 -12.79 -1.95
CA ARG A 171 10.01 -12.80 -3.36
C ARG A 171 10.84 -11.56 -3.69
N HIS A 172 10.38 -10.38 -3.30
CA HIS A 172 11.08 -9.13 -3.61
C HIS A 172 12.37 -8.94 -2.80
N LEU A 173 12.45 -9.47 -1.58
CA LEU A 173 13.71 -9.54 -0.83
C LEU A 173 14.75 -10.42 -1.54
N ASN A 174 14.38 -11.63 -1.97
CA ASN A 174 15.28 -12.49 -2.74
C ASN A 174 15.73 -11.81 -4.04
N ALA A 175 14.79 -11.22 -4.78
CA ALA A 175 15.12 -10.49 -6.00
C ALA A 175 16.10 -9.32 -5.74
N CYS A 176 15.97 -8.61 -4.61
CA CYS A 176 16.92 -7.57 -4.24
C CYS A 176 18.32 -8.13 -3.95
N LEU A 177 18.42 -9.28 -3.27
CA LEU A 177 19.69 -9.96 -3.03
C LEU A 177 20.33 -10.40 -4.35
N ASP A 178 19.55 -10.97 -5.28
CA ASP A 178 20.01 -11.39 -6.61
C ASP A 178 20.50 -10.20 -7.45
N LEU A 179 19.88 -9.02 -7.27
CA LEU A 179 20.31 -7.75 -7.87
C LEU A 179 21.53 -7.14 -7.16
N GLY A 180 22.07 -7.79 -6.13
CA GLY A 180 23.28 -7.41 -5.42
C GLY A 180 23.07 -6.35 -4.34
N TRP A 181 21.85 -6.20 -3.79
CA TRP A 181 21.68 -5.51 -2.51
C TRP A 181 22.17 -6.40 -1.38
N THR A 182 22.84 -5.78 -0.40
CA THR A 182 23.36 -6.51 0.75
C THR A 182 22.31 -6.64 1.85
N ARG A 183 22.47 -7.65 2.70
CA ARG A 183 21.72 -7.79 3.96
C ARG A 183 21.72 -6.51 4.80
N SER A 184 22.87 -5.82 4.85
CA SER A 184 23.04 -4.56 5.58
C SER A 184 22.16 -3.45 4.98
N GLU A 185 22.23 -3.23 3.66
CA GLU A 185 21.42 -2.23 2.97
C GLU A 185 19.92 -2.51 3.11
N LEU A 186 19.49 -3.76 2.96
CA LEU A 186 18.08 -4.13 3.11
C LEU A 186 17.58 -4.02 4.56
N THR A 187 18.46 -4.22 5.54
CA THR A 187 18.14 -3.95 6.95
C THR A 187 17.90 -2.46 7.19
N GLU A 188 18.69 -1.59 6.56
CA GLU A 188 18.47 -0.13 6.64
C GLU A 188 17.16 0.31 5.98
N VAL A 189 16.69 -0.40 4.95
CA VAL A 189 15.34 -0.16 4.38
C VAL A 189 14.28 -0.42 5.44
N LEU A 190 14.35 -1.55 6.16
CA LEU A 190 13.39 -1.86 7.21
C LEU A 190 13.44 -0.82 8.34
N ILE A 191 14.64 -0.42 8.78
CA ILE A 191 14.83 0.63 9.78
C ILE A 191 14.25 1.96 9.28
N GLN A 192 14.52 2.35 8.04
CA GLN A 192 13.96 3.57 7.44
C GLN A 192 12.42 3.54 7.49
N LEU A 193 11.80 2.40 7.18
CA LEU A 193 10.36 2.24 7.13
C LEU A 193 9.69 2.36 8.50
N THR A 194 10.39 2.16 9.62
CA THR A 194 9.79 2.40 10.95
C THR A 194 9.36 3.85 11.14
N GLY A 195 10.02 4.80 10.45
CA GLY A 195 9.67 6.22 10.48
C GLY A 195 8.45 6.60 9.63
N TYR A 196 8.02 5.74 8.71
CA TYR A 196 6.94 6.05 7.76
C TYR A 196 5.69 5.19 7.97
N ILE A 197 5.87 3.87 8.09
CA ILE A 197 4.77 2.92 8.29
C ILE A 197 4.68 2.40 9.74
N GLY A 198 5.64 2.78 10.59
CA GLY A 198 5.64 2.44 12.00
C GLY A 198 6.13 1.03 12.33
N TRP A 199 6.43 0.83 13.61
CA TRP A 199 6.90 -0.46 14.14
C TRP A 199 5.93 -1.63 13.95
N PRO A 200 4.61 -1.49 14.14
CA PRO A 200 3.68 -2.63 14.04
C PRO A 200 3.73 -3.32 12.67
N LEU A 201 3.99 -2.54 11.61
CA LEU A 201 4.07 -3.00 10.23
C LEU A 201 5.47 -3.59 9.93
N VAL A 202 6.55 -2.92 10.35
CA VAL A 202 7.92 -3.41 10.09
C VAL A 202 8.28 -4.69 10.87
N LEU A 203 7.76 -4.88 12.08
CA LEU A 203 8.18 -5.99 12.95
C LEU A 203 7.87 -7.39 12.36
N PRO A 204 6.66 -7.69 11.86
CA PRO A 204 6.40 -8.96 11.16
C PRO A 204 7.30 -9.15 9.93
N VAL A 205 7.54 -8.09 9.16
CA VAL A 205 8.39 -8.11 7.96
C VAL A 205 9.84 -8.48 8.31
N SER A 206 10.35 -8.01 9.45
CA SER A 206 11.71 -8.35 9.91
C SER A 206 11.92 -9.87 10.06
N ARG A 207 10.90 -10.62 10.47
CA ARG A 207 10.99 -12.10 10.59
C ARG A 207 11.10 -12.76 9.22
N ILE A 208 10.39 -12.23 8.21
CA ILE A 208 10.50 -12.70 6.82
C ILE A 208 11.91 -12.42 6.30
N ALA A 209 12.43 -11.22 6.56
CA ALA A 209 13.77 -10.83 6.15
C ALA A 209 14.84 -11.74 6.76
N LEU A 210 14.75 -12.04 8.06
CA LEU A 210 15.66 -12.98 8.71
C LEU A 210 15.62 -14.37 8.04
N ALA A 211 14.44 -14.92 7.79
CA ALA A 211 14.31 -16.22 7.11
C ALA A 211 14.92 -16.21 5.69
N VAL A 212 14.76 -15.11 4.95
CA VAL A 212 15.37 -14.93 3.62
C VAL A 212 16.89 -14.85 3.72
N PHE A 213 17.41 -14.05 4.66
CA PHE A 213 18.85 -13.89 4.85
C PHE A 213 19.53 -15.18 5.29
N ASP A 214 18.95 -15.92 6.25
CA ASP A 214 19.49 -17.21 6.71
C ASP A 214 19.58 -18.22 5.55
N THR A 215 18.57 -18.21 4.66
CA THR A 215 18.55 -19.07 3.46
C THR A 215 19.65 -18.67 2.47
N ALA A 216 19.82 -17.37 2.22
CA ALA A 216 20.84 -16.85 1.30
C ALA A 216 22.28 -17.07 1.82
N ASP A 217 22.47 -17.01 3.15
CA ASP A 217 23.75 -17.26 3.81
C ASP A 217 24.10 -18.76 3.89
N GLY A 218 23.25 -19.65 3.37
CA GLY A 218 23.47 -21.10 3.38
C GLY A 218 23.38 -21.72 4.78
N CYS A 219 22.66 -21.07 5.70
CA CYS A 219 22.48 -21.51 7.08
C CYS A 219 21.06 -22.10 7.23
N PRO A 220 20.85 -23.43 7.08
CA PRO A 220 19.53 -24.02 7.16
C PRO A 220 19.18 -24.16 8.64
N GLY A 221 18.64 -23.10 9.23
CA GLY A 221 18.55 -23.03 10.70
C GLY A 221 17.56 -22.04 11.29
N SER A 222 16.40 -21.79 10.68
CA SER A 222 15.28 -21.13 11.38
C SER A 222 13.88 -21.40 10.80
N ALA A 223 13.74 -22.28 9.80
CA ALA A 223 12.45 -22.57 9.15
C ALA A 223 11.41 -23.31 10.04
N GLN A 224 11.75 -23.63 11.30
CA GLN A 224 10.82 -24.14 12.30
C GLN A 224 11.05 -23.45 13.65
N ALA A 225 10.52 -22.24 13.81
CA ALA A 225 10.25 -21.69 15.13
C ALA A 225 9.03 -20.76 15.08
N ASN A 226 7.91 -21.34 15.50
CA ASN A 226 6.71 -20.72 16.04
C ASN A 226 5.80 -19.93 15.09
N ALA A 227 4.70 -20.60 14.71
CA ALA A 227 3.40 -19.95 14.65
C ALA A 227 3.13 -19.27 16.01
N VAL A 228 3.51 -18.00 16.14
CA VAL A 228 3.01 -17.16 17.21
C VAL A 228 1.64 -16.68 16.75
N THR A 229 0.60 -17.38 17.20
CA THR A 229 -0.74 -16.82 17.28
C THR A 229 -0.65 -15.48 18.01
N ALA A 230 -1.12 -14.41 17.35
CA ALA A 230 -1.30 -13.13 17.99
C ALA A 230 -2.13 -13.33 19.27
N PRO A 231 -1.75 -12.77 20.43
CA PRO A 231 -2.62 -12.82 21.58
C PRO A 231 -3.89 -12.03 21.25
N GLU A 232 -5.04 -12.63 21.52
CA GLU A 232 -6.32 -11.92 21.51
C GLU A 232 -6.20 -10.68 22.40
N ALA A 233 -6.60 -9.52 21.87
CA ALA A 233 -6.61 -8.29 22.62
C ALA A 233 -7.54 -8.44 23.83
N PRO A 234 -7.12 -8.07 25.05
CA PRO A 234 -8.00 -8.13 26.20
C PRO A 234 -9.13 -7.12 26.03
N GLU A 235 -10.37 -7.54 26.23
CA GLU A 235 -11.52 -6.65 26.36
C GLU A 235 -11.27 -5.68 27.52
N ARG A 236 -10.83 -4.46 27.21
CA ARG A 236 -10.79 -3.38 28.21
C ARG A 236 -12.19 -2.81 28.35
N GLY A 237 -12.82 -3.10 29.49
CA GLY A 237 -13.93 -2.30 29.99
C GLY A 237 -13.46 -0.86 30.19
N ILE A 238 -13.92 0.05 29.33
CA ILE A 238 -13.66 1.47 29.45
C ILE A 238 -14.74 2.06 30.35
N ASP A 239 -14.39 2.35 31.60
CA ASP A 239 -15.18 3.25 32.45
C ASP A 239 -14.60 4.67 32.29
N ALA A 240 -15.31 5.51 31.53
CA ALA A 240 -14.93 6.90 31.28
C ALA A 240 -16.13 7.82 31.55
N PRO A 241 -15.92 8.99 32.18
CA PRO A 241 -17.01 9.90 32.53
C PRO A 241 -17.65 10.48 31.26
N ARG A 242 -18.97 10.26 31.13
CA ARG A 242 -19.75 10.61 29.94
C ARG A 242 -20.21 12.07 29.99
N THR A 243 -19.59 12.90 29.16
CA THR A 243 -20.24 14.08 28.58
C THR A 243 -20.05 14.05 27.07
N TYR A 244 -20.76 13.13 26.41
CA TYR A 244 -21.02 13.20 24.97
C TYR A 244 -22.51 13.49 24.78
N ALA A 245 -22.84 14.31 23.79
CA ALA A 245 -24.22 14.52 23.37
C ALA A 245 -24.84 13.16 23.01
N ASP A 246 -26.04 12.88 23.51
CA ASP A 246 -26.74 11.64 23.27
C ASP A 246 -27.18 11.54 21.79
N MET A 247 -26.38 10.82 21.01
CA MET A 247 -26.60 10.57 19.58
C MET A 247 -27.47 9.33 19.31
N SER A 248 -27.99 8.66 20.35
CA SER A 248 -28.76 7.43 20.20
C SER A 248 -30.03 7.64 19.35
N HIS A 249 -30.75 8.74 19.55
CA HIS A 249 -31.98 9.05 18.83
C HIS A 249 -31.75 9.47 17.35
N PRO A 250 -30.76 10.32 17.02
CA PRO A 250 -30.35 10.57 15.63
C PRO A 250 -29.90 9.30 14.88
N LEU A 251 -29.13 8.43 15.54
CA LEU A 251 -28.67 7.16 14.96
C LEU A 251 -29.83 6.20 14.73
N SER A 252 -30.74 6.05 15.69
CA SER A 252 -31.94 5.21 15.54
C SER A 252 -32.77 5.64 14.34
N ARG A 253 -33.06 6.94 14.18
CA ARG A 253 -33.82 7.41 13.01
C ARG A 253 -33.09 7.18 11.68
N CYS A 254 -31.77 7.29 11.66
CA CYS A 254 -30.99 7.03 10.45
C CYS A 254 -31.01 5.53 10.10
N LEU A 255 -30.92 4.67 11.11
CA LEU A 255 -31.06 3.22 10.97
C LEU A 255 -32.47 2.82 10.54
N ASP A 256 -33.51 3.40 11.14
CA ASP A 256 -34.91 3.17 10.78
C ASP A 256 -35.19 3.63 9.33
N ALA A 257 -34.61 4.77 8.91
CA ALA A 257 -34.72 5.26 7.53
C ALA A 257 -33.97 4.37 6.52
N LEU A 258 -32.80 3.85 6.89
CA LEU A 258 -32.06 2.88 6.08
C LEU A 258 -32.82 1.55 5.99
N GLN A 259 -33.37 1.04 7.09
CA GLN A 259 -34.17 -0.18 7.13
C GLN A 259 -35.47 -0.04 6.32
N ALA A 260 -36.15 1.11 6.40
CA ALA A 260 -37.31 1.40 5.57
C ALA A 260 -36.95 1.45 4.08
N SER A 261 -35.78 1.99 3.72
CA SER A 261 -35.27 1.97 2.33
C SER A 261 -34.87 0.57 1.85
N MET A 262 -34.47 -0.32 2.76
CA MET A 262 -34.11 -1.72 2.48
C MET A 262 -35.31 -2.69 2.50
N SER A 263 -36.51 -2.20 2.82
CA SER A 263 -37.73 -3.01 2.99
C SER A 263 -38.43 -3.40 1.67
N GLN A 264 -37.94 -2.95 0.52
CA GLN A 264 -38.34 -3.51 -0.77
C GLN A 264 -37.46 -4.74 -1.05
N PRO A 265 -38.03 -5.93 -1.33
CA PRO A 265 -37.21 -7.10 -1.65
C PRO A 265 -36.39 -6.79 -2.91
N ALA A 266 -35.08 -6.67 -2.73
CA ALA A 266 -34.15 -6.47 -3.84
C ALA A 266 -34.31 -7.66 -4.81
N SER A 267 -34.31 -7.38 -6.12
CA SER A 267 -34.31 -8.46 -7.11
C SER A 267 -33.08 -9.35 -6.92
N ILE A 268 -33.19 -10.63 -7.28
CA ILE A 268 -32.06 -11.57 -7.27
C ILE A 268 -30.85 -10.96 -8.01
N GLU A 269 -31.09 -10.29 -9.13
CA GLU A 269 -30.05 -9.59 -9.89
C GLU A 269 -29.40 -8.44 -9.11
N CYS A 270 -30.19 -7.64 -8.37
CA CYS A 270 -29.68 -6.55 -7.55
C CYS A 270 -28.78 -7.07 -6.42
N THR A 271 -29.22 -8.11 -5.71
CA THR A 271 -28.41 -8.73 -4.64
C THR A 271 -27.17 -9.41 -5.21
N LYS A 272 -27.26 -10.08 -6.36
CA LYS A 272 -26.09 -10.64 -7.07
C LYS A 272 -25.07 -9.54 -7.38
N ALA A 273 -25.53 -8.43 -7.95
CA ALA A 273 -24.68 -7.28 -8.26
C ALA A 273 -24.01 -6.71 -7.00
N GLN A 274 -24.73 -6.60 -5.88
CA GLN A 274 -24.16 -6.16 -4.60
C GLN A 274 -23.03 -7.07 -4.13
N HIS A 275 -23.17 -8.41 -4.23
CA HIS A 275 -22.10 -9.34 -3.89
C HIS A 275 -20.87 -9.16 -4.81
N LEU A 276 -21.08 -9.01 -6.12
CA LEU A 276 -19.98 -8.76 -7.08
C LEU A 276 -19.27 -7.42 -6.79
N THR A 277 -20.01 -6.37 -6.48
CA THR A 277 -19.44 -5.08 -6.05
C THR A 277 -18.67 -5.23 -4.74
N ALA A 278 -19.20 -5.95 -3.75
CA ALA A 278 -18.51 -6.21 -2.50
C ALA A 278 -17.19 -6.97 -2.71
N ILE A 279 -17.17 -7.96 -3.61
CA ILE A 279 -15.94 -8.68 -4.00
C ILE A 279 -14.91 -7.71 -4.59
N ALA A 280 -15.32 -6.81 -5.48
CA ALA A 280 -14.42 -5.79 -6.04
C ALA A 280 -13.90 -4.83 -4.95
N CYS A 281 -14.76 -4.35 -4.05
CA CYS A 281 -14.38 -3.48 -2.93
C CYS A 281 -13.43 -4.18 -1.95
N LEU A 282 -13.70 -5.42 -1.57
CA LEU A 282 -12.83 -6.21 -0.70
C LEU A 282 -11.49 -6.52 -1.37
N THR A 283 -11.47 -6.68 -2.69
CA THR A 283 -10.21 -6.74 -3.46
C THR A 283 -9.42 -5.43 -3.31
N CYS A 284 -10.04 -4.27 -3.50
CA CYS A 284 -9.39 -2.97 -3.27
C CYS A 284 -8.93 -2.76 -1.81
N LEU A 285 -9.65 -3.35 -0.86
CA LEU A 285 -9.35 -3.30 0.56
C LEU A 285 -8.47 -4.45 1.03
N ALA A 286 -7.81 -5.20 0.14
CA ALA A 286 -7.04 -6.41 0.46
C ALA A 286 -6.03 -6.26 1.63
N ARG A 287 -5.61 -5.03 1.97
CA ARG A 287 -4.78 -4.74 3.16
C ARG A 287 -5.49 -5.00 4.49
N ASN A 288 -6.79 -4.72 4.54
CA ASN A 288 -7.63 -4.80 5.73
C ASN A 288 -8.78 -5.82 5.58
N ALA A 289 -8.93 -6.40 4.38
CA ALA A 289 -10.04 -7.28 4.08
C ALA A 289 -9.81 -8.67 4.66
N ASP A 290 -10.82 -9.14 5.38
CA ASP A 290 -10.91 -10.51 5.85
C ASP A 290 -11.15 -11.46 4.66
N VAL A 291 -10.35 -12.52 4.58
CA VAL A 291 -10.52 -13.59 3.58
C VAL A 291 -11.90 -14.22 3.72
N ASP A 292 -12.41 -14.37 4.94
CA ASP A 292 -13.70 -14.98 5.21
C ASP A 292 -14.84 -14.09 4.70
N ALA A 293 -14.72 -12.77 4.83
CA ALA A 293 -15.67 -11.82 4.26
C ALA A 293 -15.68 -11.89 2.72
N LEU A 294 -14.51 -11.96 2.08
CA LEU A 294 -14.41 -12.12 0.63
C LEU A 294 -15.09 -13.41 0.17
N VAL A 295 -14.79 -14.54 0.82
CA VAL A 295 -15.36 -15.86 0.50
C VAL A 295 -16.87 -15.87 0.75
N ALA A 296 -17.37 -15.21 1.80
CA ALA A 296 -18.81 -15.10 2.07
C ALA A 296 -19.55 -14.40 0.93
N HIS A 297 -19.00 -13.31 0.38
CA HIS A 297 -19.62 -12.65 -0.77
C HIS A 297 -19.52 -13.48 -2.06
N MET A 298 -18.43 -14.24 -2.27
CA MET A 298 -18.34 -15.19 -3.39
C MET A 298 -19.43 -16.26 -3.30
N ARG A 299 -19.62 -16.84 -2.10
CA ARG A 299 -20.67 -17.84 -1.85
C ARG A 299 -22.07 -17.26 -2.10
N GLY A 300 -22.33 -16.05 -1.59
CA GLY A 300 -23.59 -15.35 -1.82
C GLY A 300 -23.87 -15.11 -3.32
N ALA A 301 -22.87 -14.62 -4.07
CA ALA A 301 -22.99 -14.42 -5.52
C ALA A 301 -23.32 -15.73 -6.26
N LEU A 302 -22.60 -16.82 -5.96
CA LEU A 302 -22.84 -18.13 -6.57
C LEU A 302 -24.26 -18.64 -6.28
N SER A 303 -24.72 -18.53 -5.03
CA SER A 303 -26.09 -18.97 -4.65
C SER A 303 -27.21 -18.20 -5.35
N LEU A 304 -26.89 -17.03 -5.93
CA LEU A 304 -27.79 -16.19 -6.72
C LEU A 304 -27.57 -16.37 -8.23
N GLY A 305 -26.85 -17.42 -8.64
CA GLY A 305 -26.62 -17.78 -10.04
C GLY A 305 -25.48 -17.02 -10.73
N ALA A 306 -24.56 -16.39 -9.98
CA ALA A 306 -23.33 -15.88 -10.59
C ALA A 306 -22.42 -17.04 -11.04
N SER A 307 -21.76 -16.87 -12.18
CA SER A 307 -20.70 -17.78 -12.62
C SER A 307 -19.37 -17.49 -11.92
N GLN A 308 -18.48 -18.49 -11.88
CA GLN A 308 -17.08 -18.27 -11.48
C GLN A 308 -16.39 -17.21 -12.33
N ARG A 309 -16.80 -17.08 -13.61
CA ARG A 309 -16.32 -16.04 -14.53
C ARG A 309 -16.74 -14.66 -14.07
N GLU A 310 -18.00 -14.44 -13.69
CA GLU A 310 -18.47 -13.13 -13.17
C GLU A 310 -17.71 -12.72 -11.89
N ILE A 311 -17.41 -13.67 -11.00
CA ILE A 311 -16.57 -13.41 -9.82
C ILE A 311 -15.13 -13.05 -10.24
N THR A 312 -14.55 -13.80 -11.19
CA THR A 312 -13.21 -13.52 -11.71
C THR A 312 -13.15 -12.15 -12.38
N ASP A 313 -14.17 -11.80 -13.17
CA ASP A 313 -14.28 -10.51 -13.85
C ASP A 313 -14.44 -9.36 -12.84
N ALA A 314 -15.15 -9.58 -11.73
CA ALA A 314 -15.23 -8.59 -10.63
C ALA A 314 -13.86 -8.34 -9.97
N ILE A 315 -13.07 -9.39 -9.74
CA ILE A 315 -11.72 -9.29 -9.17
C ILE A 315 -10.75 -8.64 -10.15
N VAL A 316 -10.73 -9.11 -11.40
CA VAL A 316 -9.87 -8.57 -12.46
C VAL A 316 -10.26 -7.14 -12.79
N GLY A 317 -11.55 -6.81 -12.76
CA GLY A 317 -12.06 -5.44 -12.93
C GLY A 317 -11.60 -4.48 -11.82
N ALA A 318 -11.29 -4.98 -10.63
CA ALA A 318 -10.72 -4.18 -9.54
C ALA A 318 -9.21 -3.94 -9.70
N LEU A 319 -8.50 -4.67 -10.57
CA LEU A 319 -7.05 -4.58 -10.74
C LEU A 319 -6.53 -3.15 -10.97
N PRO A 320 -7.15 -2.30 -11.82
CA PRO A 320 -6.70 -0.91 -12.02
C PRO A 320 -6.74 -0.07 -10.73
N HIS A 321 -7.55 -0.44 -9.75
CA HIS A 321 -7.72 0.30 -8.50
C HIS A 321 -6.95 -0.32 -7.34
N ALA A 322 -6.87 -1.64 -7.32
CA ALA A 322 -6.32 -2.41 -6.22
C ALA A 322 -4.83 -2.73 -6.40
N GLY A 323 -4.35 -2.75 -7.65
CA GLY A 323 -3.01 -3.21 -8.01
C GLY A 323 -2.92 -4.74 -8.17
N VAL A 324 -1.81 -5.18 -8.76
CA VAL A 324 -1.58 -6.57 -9.17
C VAL A 324 -1.55 -7.52 -7.99
N LEU A 325 -0.96 -7.09 -6.88
CA LEU A 325 -0.94 -7.89 -5.68
C LEU A 325 -2.38 -8.09 -5.25
N ALA A 326 -3.12 -7.05 -4.85
CA ALA A 326 -4.50 -7.14 -4.36
C ALA A 326 -5.35 -8.14 -5.18
N ALA A 327 -5.39 -7.99 -6.50
CA ALA A 327 -6.07 -8.89 -7.41
C ALA A 327 -5.58 -10.36 -7.33
N GLN A 328 -4.27 -10.60 -7.33
CA GLN A 328 -3.70 -11.95 -7.22
C GLN A 328 -4.18 -12.69 -5.96
N TRP A 329 -4.26 -12.03 -4.80
CA TRP A 329 -4.75 -12.70 -3.58
C TRP A 329 -6.22 -13.04 -3.65
N ALA A 330 -7.03 -12.13 -4.20
CA ALA A 330 -8.45 -12.37 -4.34
C ALA A 330 -8.67 -13.54 -5.31
N LEU A 331 -7.90 -13.62 -6.39
CA LEU A 331 -7.88 -14.77 -7.31
C LEU A 331 -7.41 -16.05 -6.62
N ASP A 332 -6.32 -16.02 -5.86
CA ASP A 332 -5.83 -17.18 -5.12
C ASP A 332 -6.85 -17.68 -4.09
N SER A 333 -7.55 -16.76 -3.43
CA SER A 333 -8.62 -17.07 -2.47
C SER A 333 -9.85 -17.66 -3.18
N ALA A 334 -10.24 -17.10 -4.32
CA ALA A 334 -11.30 -17.63 -5.17
C ALA A 334 -10.96 -19.04 -5.65
N ASN A 335 -9.74 -19.26 -6.17
CA ASN A 335 -9.27 -20.55 -6.66
C ASN A 335 -9.27 -21.62 -5.57
N ARG A 336 -8.78 -21.29 -4.36
CA ARG A 336 -8.84 -22.20 -3.21
C ARG A 336 -10.28 -22.56 -2.86
N TRP A 337 -11.17 -21.58 -2.85
CA TRP A 337 -12.58 -21.80 -2.56
C TRP A 337 -13.27 -22.65 -3.63
N PHE A 338 -13.08 -22.36 -4.92
CA PHE A 338 -13.66 -23.13 -6.02
C PHE A 338 -13.18 -24.59 -6.03
N ALA A 339 -11.96 -24.84 -5.58
CA ALA A 339 -11.43 -26.19 -5.44
C ALA A 339 -12.00 -26.96 -4.23
N SER A 340 -12.65 -26.27 -3.27
CA SER A 340 -13.11 -26.84 -2.01
C SER A 340 -14.27 -27.83 -2.17
N PRO A 341 -14.41 -28.81 -1.25
CA PRO A 341 -15.56 -29.73 -1.26
C PRO A 341 -16.91 -29.00 -1.12
N GLU A 342 -16.95 -27.91 -0.35
CA GLU A 342 -18.15 -27.09 -0.13
C GLU A 342 -18.64 -26.45 -1.43
N ALA A 343 -17.72 -25.93 -2.26
CA ALA A 343 -18.07 -25.38 -3.58
C ALA A 343 -18.61 -26.47 -4.53
N ARG A 344 -18.06 -27.69 -4.48
CA ARG A 344 -18.54 -28.82 -5.30
C ARG A 344 -19.94 -29.28 -4.87
N ALA A 345 -20.22 -29.28 -3.57
CA ALA A 345 -21.54 -29.62 -3.03
C ALA A 345 -22.61 -28.59 -3.46
N ALA A 346 -22.26 -27.30 -3.45
CA ALA A 346 -23.14 -26.23 -3.92
C ALA A 346 -23.50 -26.37 -5.41
N SER A 347 -22.51 -26.67 -6.28
CA SER A 347 -22.75 -26.91 -7.71
C SER A 347 -23.56 -28.19 -7.99
N GLN A 348 -23.45 -29.22 -7.14
CA GLN A 348 -24.25 -30.45 -7.26
C GLN A 348 -25.70 -30.26 -6.84
N GLN A 349 -25.98 -29.37 -5.88
CA GLN A 349 -27.34 -29.00 -5.50
C GLN A 349 -28.06 -28.18 -6.60
N GLU A 350 -27.36 -27.31 -7.31
CA GLU A 350 -27.92 -26.61 -8.48
C GLU A 350 -28.28 -27.56 -9.62
N SER A 351 -27.41 -28.54 -9.92
CA SER A 351 -27.68 -29.54 -10.97
C SER A 351 -28.80 -30.53 -10.61
N ALA A 352 -29.15 -30.66 -9.33
CA ALA A 352 -30.25 -31.51 -8.86
C ALA A 352 -31.58 -30.75 -8.74
N ALA A 353 -31.56 -29.41 -8.81
CA ALA A 353 -32.72 -28.53 -8.72
C ALA A 353 -33.17 -27.97 -10.09
N ALA A 354 -32.39 -28.18 -11.15
CA ALA A 354 -32.67 -27.81 -12.55
C ALA A 354 -33.23 -29.00 -13.34
#